data_AF-A0A959J9U7-F1
#
_entry.id   AF-A0A959J9U7-F1
#
_cell.length_a   1.000
_cell.length_b   1.000
_cell.length_c   1.000
_cell.angle_alpha   90.00
_cell.angle_beta   90.00
_cell.angle_gamma   90.00
#
_symmetry.space_group_name_H-M   'P 1'
#
loop_
_entity.id
_entity.type
_entity.pdbx_description
1 polymer ?
#
loop_
_entity_poly.entity_id
_entity_poly.type
_entity_poly.pdbx_seq_one_letter_code
_entity_poly.pdbx_strand_id
1 'polypeptide(L)'
;MTYLKYSMLFFLVIGLFSCEPFVEDKSELGPPPNPSFTITQGDTPNDFIFENTTSGAFITQWTIEGNGKREGELVEVTMPFMGTYDVTMTTFNRGGYAVASQTLTVTQDDPNACFGNFELLTGCDEKLWRLAPEANAEHIGPNLTETWWGNSLADVAARYCHFDDDYIFRADGTFEYDNHGDFWADENGSGVVWPADLGLAIGCNANADWPAQYSAWGSGMHTFSVTSSSLTVSGEGAFIGLYKVGTTGEVTTPQPSVTYSISSISATRMVIYADLGGSVWRFTLVAQ
;
A
#
# COMPACT_ATOMS: atom_id res chain seq x y z
N MET A 1 -41.14 93.08 -53.05
CA MET A 1 -40.36 93.88 -52.08
C MET A 1 -39.55 92.95 -51.19
N THR A 2 -38.38 92.60 -51.69
CA THR A 2 -37.07 92.71 -51.05
C THR A 2 -36.92 92.92 -49.52
N TYR A 3 -36.01 92.09 -48.96
CA TYR A 3 -35.06 92.32 -47.84
C TYR A 3 -35.61 92.19 -46.38
N LEU A 4 -34.90 91.68 -45.36
CA LEU A 4 -33.46 91.45 -45.16
C LEU A 4 -33.17 90.66 -43.84
N LYS A 5 -32.16 89.78 -43.90
CA LYS A 5 -31.08 89.44 -42.92
C LYS A 5 -31.35 88.85 -41.51
N TYR A 6 -30.87 87.60 -41.36
CA TYR A 6 -29.83 87.10 -40.42
C TYR A 6 -29.73 87.70 -39.01
N SER A 7 -29.79 86.88 -37.95
CA SER A 7 -28.62 86.14 -37.41
C SER A 7 -28.82 85.67 -35.96
N MET A 8 -28.35 84.43 -35.71
CA MET A 8 -27.63 83.95 -34.50
C MET A 8 -28.35 83.41 -33.23
N LEU A 9 -27.93 82.16 -32.94
CA LEU A 9 -27.48 81.58 -31.65
C LEU A 9 -28.52 80.99 -30.67
N PHE A 10 -28.50 79.65 -30.48
CA PHE A 10 -27.76 78.92 -29.42
C PHE A 10 -28.47 77.61 -28.93
N PHE A 11 -27.64 76.60 -28.63
CA PHE A 11 -27.83 75.42 -27.75
C PHE A 11 -28.60 74.22 -28.36
N LEU A 12 -28.11 72.97 -28.37
CA LEU A 12 -27.04 72.30 -27.63
C LEU A 12 -26.66 71.02 -28.41
N VAL A 13 -25.50 71.02 -29.08
CA VAL A 13 -24.90 69.79 -29.63
C VAL A 13 -24.04 69.19 -28.52
N ILE A 14 -24.49 68.05 -28.00
CA ILE A 14 -23.78 67.28 -26.99
C ILE A 14 -22.47 66.79 -27.61
N GLY A 15 -21.35 67.33 -27.12
CA GLY A 15 -20.01 66.96 -27.52
C GLY A 15 -19.70 65.52 -27.10
N LEU A 16 -19.46 64.66 -28.08
CA LEU A 16 -18.71 63.43 -27.89
C LEU A 16 -17.21 63.79 -27.91
N PHE A 17 -16.70 64.36 -26.82
CA PHE A 17 -15.30 64.19 -26.47
C PHE A 17 -15.16 62.77 -25.95
N SER A 18 -14.93 61.83 -26.85
CA SER A 18 -14.26 60.59 -26.54
C SER A 18 -12.92 60.93 -25.89
N CYS A 19 -12.74 60.59 -24.61
CA CYS A 19 -11.39 60.44 -24.08
C CYS A 19 -10.69 59.36 -24.92
N GLU A 20 -9.59 59.68 -25.58
CA GLU A 20 -8.58 58.66 -25.84
C GLU A 20 -7.85 58.41 -24.52
N PRO A 21 -7.96 57.20 -23.95
CA PRO A 21 -6.79 56.57 -23.40
C PRO A 21 -6.71 55.17 -24.00
N PHE A 22 -6.62 55.08 -25.32
CA PHE A 22 -6.09 53.86 -25.92
C PHE A 22 -4.57 53.97 -25.85
N VAL A 23 -4.03 53.55 -24.70
CA VAL A 23 -2.60 53.27 -24.60
C VAL A 23 -2.38 51.97 -25.38
N GLU A 24 -1.91 52.12 -26.62
CA GLU A 24 -1.60 51.02 -27.53
C GLU A 24 -0.34 50.24 -27.12
N ASP A 25 0.34 50.65 -26.05
CA ASP A 25 1.39 49.85 -25.42
C ASP A 25 0.75 48.70 -24.64
N LYS A 26 0.39 47.64 -25.38
CA LYS A 26 0.29 46.30 -24.79
C LYS A 26 1.62 46.07 -24.08
N SER A 27 1.60 46.01 -22.75
CA SER A 27 2.79 45.66 -21.97
C SER A 27 3.45 44.44 -22.60
N GLU A 28 4.64 44.62 -23.18
CA GLU A 28 5.32 43.54 -23.90
C GLU A 28 5.55 42.39 -22.93
N LEU A 29 4.89 41.26 -23.20
CA LEU A 29 5.17 40.03 -22.50
C LEU A 29 6.52 39.54 -23.04
N GLY A 30 7.46 39.27 -22.13
CA GLY A 30 8.76 38.70 -22.50
C GLY A 30 8.62 37.30 -23.12
N PRO A 31 9.73 36.64 -23.49
CA PRO A 31 9.68 35.26 -23.95
C PRO A 31 9.19 34.31 -22.84
N PRO A 32 8.59 33.16 -23.19
CA PRO A 32 8.34 32.07 -22.25
C PRO A 32 9.63 31.66 -21.52
N PRO A 33 9.53 31.01 -20.35
CA PRO A 33 10.71 30.60 -19.60
C PRO A 33 11.51 29.55 -20.38
N ASN A 34 12.83 29.47 -20.12
CA ASN A 34 13.68 28.39 -20.60
C ASN A 34 13.89 27.39 -19.45
N PRO A 35 13.08 26.34 -19.34
CA PRO A 35 13.00 25.51 -18.15
C PRO A 35 14.29 24.71 -17.92
N SER A 36 14.82 24.78 -16.70
CA SER A 36 15.92 23.96 -16.21
C SER A 36 15.67 23.54 -14.77
N PHE A 37 16.07 22.32 -14.42
CA PHE A 37 15.95 21.81 -13.06
C PHE A 37 16.96 20.72 -12.76
N THR A 38 17.14 20.44 -11.49
CA THR A 38 17.99 19.36 -10.97
C THR A 38 17.13 18.37 -10.17
N ILE A 39 17.55 17.11 -10.19
CA ILE A 39 17.09 16.08 -9.27
C ILE A 39 18.33 15.62 -8.50
N THR A 40 18.28 15.68 -7.18
CA THR A 40 19.36 15.23 -6.31
C THR A 40 18.85 14.18 -5.33
N GLN A 41 19.73 13.29 -4.88
CA GLN A 41 19.42 12.30 -3.84
C GLN A 41 19.15 13.02 -2.51
N GLY A 42 18.08 12.63 -1.82
CA GLY A 42 17.75 13.05 -0.46
C GLY A 42 18.41 12.17 0.60
N ASP A 43 17.72 11.98 1.72
CA ASP A 43 18.24 11.28 2.90
C ASP A 43 18.39 9.76 2.71
N THR A 44 17.49 9.15 1.95
CA THR A 44 17.53 7.71 1.63
C THR A 44 17.73 7.46 0.12
N PRO A 45 18.09 6.22 -0.29
CA PRO A 45 18.17 5.85 -1.71
C PRO A 45 16.88 6.08 -2.52
N ASN A 46 15.74 6.25 -1.84
CA ASN A 46 14.42 6.41 -2.43
C ASN A 46 13.86 7.83 -2.26
N ASP A 47 14.57 8.72 -1.56
CA ASP A 47 14.20 10.13 -1.43
C ASP A 47 14.97 11.01 -2.41
N PHE A 48 14.30 12.01 -2.96
CA PHE A 48 14.84 12.92 -3.96
C PHE A 48 14.39 14.36 -3.71
N ILE A 49 15.25 15.30 -4.05
CA ILE A 49 14.98 16.74 -4.00
C ILE A 49 14.97 17.27 -5.43
N PHE A 50 13.84 17.84 -5.84
CA PHE A 50 13.70 18.48 -7.14
C PHE A 50 13.75 19.99 -6.96
N GLU A 51 14.63 20.65 -7.72
CA GLU A 51 14.85 22.09 -7.62
C GLU A 51 14.73 22.74 -9.01
N ASN A 52 13.83 23.71 -9.14
CA ASN A 52 13.69 24.52 -10.34
C ASN A 52 14.80 25.57 -10.37
N THR A 53 15.67 25.50 -11.38
CA THR A 53 16.78 26.45 -11.58
C THR A 53 16.48 27.50 -12.66
N THR A 54 15.22 27.58 -13.11
CA THR A 54 14.77 28.47 -14.17
C THR A 54 14.74 29.93 -13.70
N SER A 55 15.57 30.78 -14.31
CA SER A 55 15.58 32.21 -14.01
C SER A 55 14.25 32.90 -14.36
N GLY A 56 13.76 33.73 -13.44
CA GLY A 56 12.55 34.54 -13.64
C GLY A 56 11.23 33.76 -13.59
N ALA A 57 11.26 32.50 -13.15
CA ALA A 57 10.07 31.73 -12.85
C ALA A 57 9.36 32.25 -11.59
N PHE A 58 8.03 32.19 -11.56
CA PHE A 58 7.23 32.53 -10.37
C PHE A 58 6.25 31.43 -9.93
N ILE A 59 5.91 30.48 -10.80
CA ILE A 59 5.17 29.26 -10.47
C ILE A 59 5.91 28.08 -11.06
N THR A 60 5.98 27.01 -10.27
CA THR A 60 6.56 25.73 -10.66
C THR A 60 5.58 24.63 -10.27
N GLN A 61 5.24 23.78 -11.23
CA GLN A 61 4.44 22.59 -11.02
C GLN A 61 5.22 21.37 -11.50
N TRP A 62 5.17 20.30 -10.71
CA TRP A 62 5.81 19.03 -11.01
C TRP A 62 4.74 17.99 -11.27
N THR A 63 4.95 17.15 -12.28
CA THR A 63 4.19 15.94 -12.53
C THR A 63 5.18 14.79 -12.56
N ILE A 64 5.06 13.87 -11.60
CA ILE A 64 5.89 12.69 -11.46
C ILE A 64 5.07 11.48 -11.86
N GLU A 65 5.56 10.72 -12.84
CA GLU A 65 4.96 9.44 -13.20
C GLU A 65 4.85 8.53 -11.97
N GLY A 66 3.65 8.01 -11.70
CA GLY A 66 3.40 7.13 -10.54
C GLY A 66 3.38 7.80 -9.16
N ASN A 67 3.71 9.09 -9.02
CA ASN A 67 3.77 9.79 -7.71
C ASN A 67 2.94 11.10 -7.65
N GLY A 68 2.30 11.49 -8.76
CA GLY A 68 1.31 12.57 -8.80
C GLY A 68 1.92 13.95 -9.03
N LYS A 69 1.26 15.00 -8.51
CA LYS A 69 1.67 16.40 -8.73
C LYS A 69 2.18 17.07 -7.46
N ARG A 70 3.09 18.04 -7.61
CA ARG A 70 3.60 18.91 -6.54
C ARG A 70 3.74 20.35 -7.06
N GLU A 71 3.82 21.31 -6.15
CA GLU A 71 4.05 22.72 -6.49
C GLU A 71 5.14 23.29 -5.58
N GLY A 72 5.93 24.21 -6.13
CA GLY A 72 7.04 24.84 -5.41
C GLY A 72 8.35 24.82 -6.20
N GLU A 73 9.21 25.79 -5.91
CA GLU A 73 10.55 25.88 -6.49
C GLU A 73 11.45 24.70 -6.07
N LEU A 74 11.31 24.24 -4.83
CA LEU A 74 11.98 23.07 -4.27
C LEU A 74 10.92 22.12 -3.68
N VAL A 75 10.96 20.84 -4.05
CA VAL A 75 10.07 19.81 -3.52
C VAL A 75 10.83 18.53 -3.18
N GLU A 76 10.46 17.91 -2.06
CA GLU A 76 10.94 16.59 -1.64
C GLU A 76 9.97 15.51 -2.13
N VAL A 77 10.51 14.44 -2.70
CA VAL A 77 9.74 13.36 -3.34
C VAL A 77 10.34 12.01 -2.96
N THR A 78 9.53 11.14 -2.37
CA THR A 78 9.89 9.74 -2.11
C THR A 78 9.34 8.86 -3.24
N MET A 79 10.22 8.06 -3.83
CA MET A 79 9.92 7.09 -4.88
C MET A 79 10.26 5.69 -4.37
N PRO A 80 9.27 4.95 -3.83
CA PRO A 80 9.55 3.77 -3.03
C PRO A 80 9.88 2.51 -3.84
N PHE A 81 9.71 2.54 -5.16
CA PHE A 81 9.95 1.36 -5.99
C PHE A 81 11.08 1.59 -6.97
N MET A 82 11.91 0.57 -7.17
CA MET A 82 12.91 0.58 -8.23
C MET A 82 12.23 0.73 -9.59
N GLY A 83 12.86 1.49 -10.47
CA GLY A 83 12.29 1.75 -11.77
C GLY A 83 12.77 3.06 -12.36
N THR A 84 12.17 3.37 -13.50
CA THR A 84 12.48 4.56 -14.28
C THR A 84 11.19 5.35 -14.41
N TYR A 85 11.23 6.63 -14.02
CA TYR A 85 10.07 7.49 -13.93
C TYR A 85 10.30 8.77 -14.72
N ASP A 86 9.30 9.21 -15.48
CA ASP A 86 9.32 10.52 -16.11
C ASP A 86 8.92 11.62 -15.12
N VAL A 87 9.81 12.60 -14.93
CA VAL A 87 9.58 13.81 -14.13
C VAL A 87 9.40 14.98 -15.09
N THR A 88 8.22 15.60 -15.05
CA THR A 88 7.88 16.75 -15.88
C THR A 88 7.68 18.00 -15.02
N MET A 89 8.51 19.01 -15.26
CA MET A 89 8.38 20.33 -14.65
C MET A 89 7.69 21.30 -15.62
N THR A 90 6.62 21.94 -15.17
CA THR A 90 5.98 23.08 -15.84
C THR A 90 6.30 24.34 -15.05
N THR A 91 6.92 25.32 -15.69
CA THR A 91 7.34 26.58 -15.06
C THR A 91 6.74 27.78 -15.78
N PHE A 92 6.41 28.83 -15.04
CA PHE A 92 5.69 30.00 -15.54
C PHE A 92 6.49 31.28 -15.27
N ASN A 93 6.53 32.18 -16.26
CA ASN A 93 7.05 33.53 -16.13
C ASN A 93 6.06 34.53 -16.79
N ARG A 94 6.43 35.82 -16.85
CA ARG A 94 5.55 36.86 -17.44
C ARG A 94 5.22 36.62 -18.92
N GLY A 95 6.08 35.86 -19.63
CA GLY A 95 5.94 35.50 -21.04
C GLY A 95 5.10 34.25 -21.32
N GLY A 96 4.61 33.57 -20.28
CA GLY A 96 3.80 32.35 -20.41
C GLY A 96 4.38 31.19 -19.61
N TYR A 97 4.29 29.99 -20.17
CA TYR A 97 4.78 28.76 -19.55
C TYR A 97 5.61 27.93 -20.51
N ALA A 98 6.48 27.11 -19.95
CA ALA A 98 7.23 26.10 -20.68
C ALA A 98 7.40 24.86 -19.82
N VAL A 99 7.79 23.76 -20.46
CA VAL A 99 7.89 22.43 -19.85
C VAL A 99 9.28 21.85 -20.11
N ALA A 100 9.85 21.19 -19.12
CA ALA A 100 11.02 20.31 -19.27
C ALA A 100 10.73 18.96 -18.63
N SER A 101 11.29 17.89 -19.20
CA SER A 101 11.21 16.54 -18.66
C SER A 101 12.60 15.94 -18.47
N GLN A 102 12.77 15.17 -17.40
CA GLN A 102 13.96 14.36 -17.12
C GLN A 102 13.51 12.99 -16.60
N THR A 103 14.38 12.00 -16.78
CA THR A 103 14.16 10.66 -16.27
C THR A 103 14.81 10.51 -14.90
N LEU A 104 14.06 10.00 -13.93
CA LEU A 104 14.54 9.58 -12.62
C LEU A 104 14.70 8.06 -12.59
N THR A 105 15.88 7.57 -12.22
CA THR A 105 16.12 6.14 -12.00
C THR A 105 16.27 5.86 -10.51
N VAL A 106 15.36 5.04 -9.98
CA VAL A 106 15.42 4.51 -8.63
C VAL A 106 16.02 3.12 -8.71
N THR A 107 17.12 2.88 -8.01
CA THR A 107 17.93 1.66 -8.18
C THR A 107 17.52 0.51 -7.27
N GLN A 108 16.66 0.74 -6.28
CA GLN A 108 16.20 -0.25 -5.32
C GLN A 108 14.80 0.10 -4.81
N ASP A 109 14.04 -0.91 -4.41
CA ASP A 109 12.83 -0.69 -3.62
C ASP A 109 13.21 -0.15 -2.24
N ASP A 110 12.42 0.77 -1.71
CA ASP A 110 12.51 1.19 -0.32
C ASP A 110 11.96 0.04 0.55
N PRO A 111 12.81 -0.62 1.35
CA PRO A 111 12.37 -1.72 2.20
C PRO A 111 11.37 -1.30 3.27
N ASN A 112 11.24 0.00 3.55
CA ASN A 112 10.33 0.56 4.56
C ASN A 112 9.09 1.21 3.96
N ALA A 113 8.87 1.08 2.65
CA ALA A 113 7.79 1.79 2.01
C ALA A 113 6.43 1.28 2.46
N CYS A 114 5.71 2.14 3.17
CA CYS A 114 4.40 1.82 3.69
C CYS A 114 3.29 2.21 2.70
N PHE A 115 2.94 1.31 1.79
CA PHE A 115 1.76 1.46 0.93
C PHE A 115 1.11 0.11 0.66
N GLY A 116 -0.11 0.12 0.10
CA GLY A 116 -0.75 -1.08 -0.44
C GLY A 116 -0.91 -2.19 0.58
N ASN A 117 -0.68 -3.45 0.19
CA ASN A 117 -0.84 -4.57 1.11
C ASN A 117 0.15 -4.51 2.30
N PHE A 118 1.32 -3.90 2.14
CA PHE A 118 2.27 -3.72 3.24
C PHE A 118 1.70 -2.78 4.30
N GLU A 119 1.18 -1.61 3.88
CA GLU A 119 0.48 -0.67 4.77
C GLU A 119 -0.73 -1.31 5.45
N LEU A 120 -1.54 -2.05 4.69
CA LEU A 120 -2.71 -2.72 5.25
C LEU A 120 -2.29 -3.76 6.29
N LEU A 121 -1.20 -4.49 6.07
CA LEU A 121 -0.73 -5.56 6.94
C LEU A 121 -0.02 -5.05 8.19
N THR A 122 0.76 -3.96 8.11
CA THR A 122 1.62 -3.45 9.21
C THR A 122 1.10 -2.17 9.87
N GLY A 123 0.19 -1.44 9.23
CA GLY A 123 -0.22 -0.10 9.69
C GLY A 123 0.90 0.94 9.68
N CYS A 124 1.99 0.70 8.94
CA CYS A 124 3.21 1.52 8.92
C CYS A 124 4.04 1.52 10.22
N ASP A 125 3.71 0.66 11.17
CA ASP A 125 4.48 0.48 12.41
C ASP A 125 4.38 -0.98 12.84
N GLU A 126 3.35 -1.32 13.61
CA GLU A 126 3.00 -2.67 14.01
C GLU A 126 1.49 -2.86 13.88
N LYS A 127 1.07 -4.02 13.39
CA LYS A 127 -0.32 -4.42 13.42
C LYS A 127 -0.47 -5.91 13.71
N LEU A 128 -1.39 -6.17 14.62
CA LEU A 128 -1.71 -7.49 15.13
C LEU A 128 -2.98 -8.01 14.46
N TRP A 129 -2.95 -9.28 14.08
CA TRP A 129 -4.06 -9.99 13.44
C TRP A 129 -4.38 -11.27 14.21
N ARG A 130 -5.66 -11.61 14.30
CA ARG A 130 -6.14 -12.91 14.79
C ARG A 130 -7.04 -13.56 13.77
N LEU A 131 -7.22 -14.88 13.86
CA LEU A 131 -8.31 -15.52 13.14
C LEU A 131 -9.65 -14.85 13.50
N ALA A 132 -10.46 -14.60 12.49
CA ALA A 132 -11.74 -13.95 12.67
C ALA A 132 -12.64 -14.86 13.54
N PRO A 133 -13.19 -14.39 14.67
CA PRO A 133 -14.00 -15.22 15.57
C PRO A 133 -15.42 -15.41 15.03
N GLU A 134 -15.53 -15.97 13.83
CA GLU A 134 -16.75 -16.19 13.07
C GLU A 134 -16.71 -17.55 12.36
N ALA A 135 -17.88 -18.02 11.91
CA ALA A 135 -17.96 -19.28 11.16
C ALA A 135 -17.31 -19.14 9.76
N ASN A 136 -16.64 -20.20 9.32
CA ASN A 136 -15.88 -20.30 8.08
C ASN A 136 -14.67 -19.34 7.97
N ALA A 137 -14.17 -18.84 9.11
CA ALA A 137 -12.89 -18.16 9.18
C ALA A 137 -11.76 -19.11 8.77
N GLU A 138 -11.81 -20.36 9.23
CA GLU A 138 -11.06 -21.49 8.70
C GLU A 138 -11.96 -22.31 7.76
N HIS A 139 -11.46 -22.64 6.58
CA HIS A 139 -12.19 -23.36 5.55
C HIS A 139 -11.24 -24.28 4.79
N ILE A 140 -11.68 -25.50 4.50
CA ILE A 140 -11.09 -26.39 3.50
C ILE A 140 -12.14 -26.83 2.48
N GLY A 141 -11.77 -26.81 1.20
CA GLY A 141 -12.63 -27.29 0.12
C GLY A 141 -11.86 -27.49 -1.19
N PRO A 142 -12.53 -27.88 -2.29
CA PRO A 142 -11.86 -28.08 -3.57
C PRO A 142 -11.45 -26.75 -4.23
N ASN A 143 -12.04 -25.64 -3.78
CA ASN A 143 -11.76 -24.28 -4.24
C ASN A 143 -12.20 -23.27 -3.16
N LEU A 144 -12.12 -21.97 -3.46
CA LEU A 144 -12.49 -20.89 -2.53
C LEU A 144 -13.99 -20.72 -2.31
N THR A 145 -14.83 -21.34 -3.13
CA THR A 145 -16.30 -21.18 -3.12
C THR A 145 -17.01 -22.36 -2.47
N GLU A 146 -16.55 -23.58 -2.72
CA GLU A 146 -17.11 -24.81 -2.18
C GLU A 146 -16.39 -25.23 -0.90
N THR A 147 -17.14 -25.64 0.12
CA THR A 147 -16.63 -26.02 1.44
C THR A 147 -16.85 -27.50 1.70
N TRP A 148 -15.79 -28.25 2.01
CA TRP A 148 -15.90 -29.59 2.58
C TRP A 148 -16.04 -29.52 4.11
N TRP A 149 -15.24 -28.65 4.72
CA TRP A 149 -15.32 -28.34 6.15
C TRP A 149 -14.97 -26.87 6.39
N GLY A 150 -15.63 -26.26 7.36
CA GLY A 150 -15.30 -24.94 7.86
C GLY A 150 -15.67 -24.84 9.34
N ASN A 151 -14.95 -24.03 10.10
CA ASN A 151 -15.21 -23.88 11.52
C ASN A 151 -16.62 -23.29 11.74
N SER A 152 -17.35 -23.80 12.73
CA SER A 152 -18.57 -23.19 13.24
C SER A 152 -18.27 -22.16 14.34
N LEU A 153 -19.28 -21.40 14.75
CA LEU A 153 -19.15 -20.55 15.95
C LEU A 153 -18.89 -21.37 17.23
N ALA A 154 -19.34 -22.63 17.28
CA ALA A 154 -19.03 -23.51 18.41
C ALA A 154 -17.55 -23.93 18.39
N ASP A 155 -16.97 -24.12 17.20
CA ASP A 155 -15.54 -24.43 17.05
C ASP A 155 -14.67 -23.25 17.47
N VAL A 156 -15.08 -21.99 17.20
CA VAL A 156 -14.38 -20.80 17.73
C VAL A 156 -14.25 -20.86 19.26
N ALA A 157 -15.33 -21.25 19.95
CA ALA A 157 -15.30 -21.39 21.40
C ALA A 157 -14.51 -22.63 21.88
N ALA A 158 -14.54 -23.72 21.12
CA ALA A 158 -13.85 -24.97 21.46
C ALA A 158 -12.34 -24.91 21.18
N ARG A 159 -11.92 -24.14 20.18
CA ARG A 159 -10.54 -23.92 19.74
C ARG A 159 -10.01 -22.58 20.28
N TYR A 160 -10.31 -22.26 21.54
CA TYR A 160 -10.05 -20.93 22.09
C TYR A 160 -8.57 -20.51 21.93
N CYS A 161 -7.64 -21.43 22.21
CA CYS A 161 -6.19 -21.27 22.07
C CYS A 161 -5.70 -21.09 20.62
N HIS A 162 -6.58 -21.23 19.64
CA HIS A 162 -6.26 -21.01 18.23
C HIS A 162 -6.77 -19.66 17.74
N PHE A 163 -7.92 -19.22 18.27
CA PHE A 163 -8.57 -17.98 17.86
C PHE A 163 -8.06 -16.76 18.65
N ASP A 164 -7.27 -16.96 19.71
CA ASP A 164 -6.55 -15.91 20.43
C ASP A 164 -5.09 -15.74 19.99
N ASP A 165 -4.54 -16.67 19.20
CA ASP A 165 -3.22 -16.57 18.56
C ASP A 165 -3.02 -15.23 17.82
N ASP A 166 -1.88 -14.59 18.09
CA ASP A 166 -1.49 -13.32 17.51
C ASP A 166 -0.48 -13.49 16.36
N TYR A 167 -0.84 -12.92 15.21
CA TYR A 167 0.01 -12.78 14.03
C TYR A 167 0.39 -11.30 13.87
N ILE A 168 1.59 -10.94 14.30
CA ILE A 168 2.03 -9.54 14.41
C ILE A 168 2.99 -9.22 13.26
N PHE A 169 2.64 -8.21 12.46
CA PHE A 169 3.45 -7.74 11.34
C PHE A 169 3.99 -6.34 11.61
N ARG A 170 5.28 -6.14 11.38
CA ARG A 170 5.98 -4.89 11.63
C ARG A 170 6.53 -4.26 10.37
N ALA A 171 6.63 -2.94 10.34
CA ALA A 171 7.14 -2.18 9.21
C ALA A 171 8.63 -2.43 8.91
N ASP A 172 9.37 -3.02 9.85
CA ASP A 172 10.75 -3.46 9.65
C ASP A 172 10.89 -4.83 8.92
N GLY A 173 9.76 -5.43 8.52
CA GLY A 173 9.71 -6.73 7.85
C GLY A 173 9.67 -7.93 8.82
N THR A 174 9.63 -7.69 10.12
CA THR A 174 9.49 -8.73 11.14
C THR A 174 8.05 -9.26 11.21
N PHE A 175 7.94 -10.58 11.37
CA PHE A 175 6.70 -11.29 11.66
C PHE A 175 6.86 -12.04 12.98
N GLU A 176 5.90 -11.93 13.88
CA GLU A 176 5.86 -12.69 15.12
C GLU A 176 4.58 -13.51 15.18
N TYR A 177 4.73 -14.78 15.53
CA TYR A 177 3.63 -15.64 15.94
C TYR A 177 3.70 -15.78 17.46
N ASP A 178 2.68 -15.31 18.17
CA ASP A 178 2.53 -15.49 19.61
C ASP A 178 1.27 -16.30 19.88
N ASN A 179 1.43 -17.42 20.58
CA ASN A 179 0.35 -18.37 20.86
C ASN A 179 -0.15 -18.29 22.30
N HIS A 180 0.29 -17.27 23.05
CA HIS A 180 -0.11 -17.05 24.44
C HIS A 180 0.17 -18.23 25.39
N GLY A 181 1.03 -19.17 24.98
CA GLY A 181 1.47 -20.30 25.80
C GLY A 181 0.71 -21.61 25.61
N ASP A 182 -0.27 -21.68 24.71
CA ASP A 182 -0.91 -22.92 24.26
C ASP A 182 -1.10 -22.94 22.74
N PHE A 183 -1.52 -24.08 22.18
CA PHE A 183 -1.75 -24.20 20.75
C PHE A 183 -2.81 -25.26 20.46
N TRP A 184 -3.47 -25.15 19.31
CA TRP A 184 -4.40 -26.16 18.83
C TRP A 184 -3.68 -27.25 18.03
N ALA A 185 -3.67 -28.48 18.53
CA ALA A 185 -3.25 -29.67 17.80
C ALA A 185 -4.39 -30.13 16.88
N ASP A 186 -4.24 -29.95 15.57
CA ASP A 186 -5.30 -30.21 14.58
C ASP A 186 -5.25 -31.64 14.03
N GLU A 187 -6.34 -32.05 13.37
CA GLU A 187 -6.51 -33.39 12.81
C GLU A 187 -6.40 -33.43 11.28
N ASN A 188 -6.28 -34.63 10.72
CA ASN A 188 -6.25 -34.87 9.26
C ASN A 188 -7.64 -35.01 8.62
N GLY A 189 -8.71 -34.57 9.31
CA GLY A 189 -10.10 -34.70 8.88
C GLY A 189 -10.71 -36.10 9.05
N SER A 190 -9.96 -37.06 9.62
CA SER A 190 -10.45 -38.41 9.96
C SER A 190 -10.43 -38.68 11.47
N GLY A 191 -10.37 -37.66 12.32
CA GLY A 191 -10.28 -37.86 13.77
C GLY A 191 -8.88 -38.21 14.30
N VAL A 192 -7.83 -38.02 13.49
CA VAL A 192 -6.44 -38.36 13.85
C VAL A 192 -5.59 -37.11 13.85
N VAL A 193 -4.89 -36.85 14.96
CA VAL A 193 -3.95 -35.74 15.08
C VAL A 193 -2.92 -35.77 13.95
N TRP A 194 -2.55 -34.60 13.45
CA TRP A 194 -1.58 -34.47 12.37
C TRP A 194 -0.37 -33.63 12.81
N PRO A 195 0.87 -34.06 12.56
CA PRO A 195 1.25 -35.36 12.01
C PRO A 195 0.93 -36.50 12.99
N ALA A 196 0.82 -37.74 12.49
CA ALA A 196 0.37 -38.88 13.28
C ALA A 196 1.30 -39.23 14.45
N ASP A 197 2.56 -38.82 14.38
CA ASP A 197 3.60 -38.98 15.40
C ASP A 197 3.74 -37.75 16.31
N LEU A 198 2.82 -36.78 16.25
CA LEU A 198 2.78 -35.63 17.17
C LEU A 198 2.64 -36.08 18.64
N GLY A 199 1.93 -37.18 18.88
CA GLY A 199 1.82 -37.78 20.21
C GLY A 199 0.95 -36.98 21.19
N LEU A 200 0.19 -36.00 20.70
CA LEU A 200 -0.72 -35.17 21.48
C LEU A 200 -2.18 -35.47 21.13
N ALA A 201 -3.09 -35.13 22.05
CA ALA A 201 -4.52 -35.21 21.77
C ALA A 201 -4.96 -34.03 20.89
N ILE A 202 -5.94 -34.27 20.02
CA ILE A 202 -6.61 -33.19 19.27
C ILE A 202 -7.26 -32.24 20.28
N GLY A 203 -6.93 -30.96 20.20
CA GLY A 203 -7.31 -30.01 21.24
C GLY A 203 -6.27 -28.92 21.49
N CYS A 204 -6.59 -28.04 22.43
CA CYS A 204 -5.62 -27.15 23.02
C CYS A 204 -4.62 -27.93 23.89
N ASN A 205 -3.33 -27.75 23.64
CA ASN A 205 -2.22 -28.31 24.40
C ASN A 205 -1.27 -27.17 24.80
N ALA A 206 -0.52 -27.31 25.90
CA ALA A 206 0.40 -26.24 26.29
C ALA A 206 1.54 -26.13 25.28
N ASN A 207 2.06 -24.93 25.03
CA ASN A 207 3.19 -24.72 24.11
C ASN A 207 4.43 -25.54 24.52
N ALA A 208 4.59 -25.81 25.80
CA ALA A 208 5.67 -26.66 26.32
C ALA A 208 5.52 -28.16 25.94
N ASP A 209 4.33 -28.58 25.50
CA ASP A 209 4.05 -29.97 25.11
C ASP A 209 4.49 -30.29 23.68
N TRP A 210 4.90 -29.28 22.88
CA TRP A 210 5.50 -29.53 21.57
C TRP A 210 6.68 -30.50 21.67
N PRO A 211 6.65 -31.65 20.97
CA PRO A 211 7.82 -32.50 20.86
C PRO A 211 8.99 -31.75 20.21
N ALA A 212 10.23 -32.08 20.58
CA ALA A 212 11.42 -31.34 20.17
C ALA A 212 11.56 -31.18 18.63
N GLN A 213 11.11 -32.15 17.83
CA GLN A 213 11.16 -32.03 16.37
C GLN A 213 10.10 -31.07 15.78
N TYR A 214 9.10 -30.67 16.55
CA TYR A 214 7.99 -29.80 16.13
C TYR A 214 8.00 -28.44 16.84
N SER A 215 8.90 -28.21 17.80
CA SER A 215 8.90 -27.00 18.62
C SER A 215 9.07 -25.70 17.84
N ALA A 216 9.56 -25.77 16.60
CA ALA A 216 9.63 -24.61 15.70
C ALA A 216 8.25 -24.07 15.29
N TRP A 217 7.17 -24.85 15.42
CA TRP A 217 5.79 -24.36 15.24
C TRP A 217 5.25 -23.60 16.46
N GLY A 218 5.97 -23.56 17.58
CA GLY A 218 5.60 -22.70 18.71
C GLY A 218 5.82 -21.21 18.40
N SER A 219 5.56 -20.35 19.39
CA SER A 219 5.79 -18.91 19.25
C SER A 219 7.22 -18.58 18.81
N GLY A 220 7.35 -17.61 17.92
CA GLY A 220 8.62 -17.35 17.26
C GLY A 220 8.67 -16.00 16.54
N MET A 221 9.91 -15.52 16.40
CA MET A 221 10.25 -14.37 15.58
C MET A 221 10.72 -14.83 14.21
N HIS A 222 10.14 -14.22 13.19
CA HIS A 222 10.24 -14.58 11.79
C HIS A 222 10.29 -13.30 10.93
N THR A 223 10.25 -13.46 9.61
CA THR A 223 10.11 -12.34 8.67
C THR A 223 8.96 -12.58 7.72
N PHE A 224 8.52 -11.54 7.01
CA PHE A 224 7.53 -11.69 5.95
C PHE A 224 7.89 -10.88 4.71
N SER A 225 7.26 -11.24 3.60
CA SER A 225 7.20 -10.42 2.40
C SER A 225 5.80 -10.45 1.83
N VAL A 226 5.37 -9.33 1.23
CA VAL A 226 4.01 -9.19 0.71
C VAL A 226 4.05 -8.52 -0.65
N THR A 227 3.23 -9.03 -1.56
CA THR A 227 2.99 -8.45 -2.89
C THR A 227 1.50 -8.11 -3.02
N SER A 228 1.07 -7.66 -4.20
CA SER A 228 -0.35 -7.40 -4.46
C SER A 228 -1.25 -8.63 -4.29
N SER A 229 -0.71 -9.84 -4.43
CA SER A 229 -1.50 -11.08 -4.47
C SER A 229 -0.97 -12.21 -3.60
N SER A 230 0.11 -12.01 -2.86
CA SER A 230 0.74 -13.07 -2.06
C SER A 230 1.37 -12.51 -0.78
N LEU A 231 1.30 -13.30 0.27
CA LEU A 231 1.94 -13.08 1.57
C LEU A 231 2.79 -14.32 1.90
N THR A 232 4.08 -14.11 2.14
CA THR A 232 5.02 -15.17 2.55
C THR A 232 5.53 -14.87 3.95
N VAL A 233 5.47 -15.86 4.85
CA VAL A 233 6.16 -15.83 6.14
C VAL A 233 7.37 -16.75 6.08
N SER A 234 8.51 -16.31 6.61
CA SER A 234 9.81 -16.97 6.48
C SER A 234 10.50 -17.11 7.84
N GLY A 235 11.07 -18.29 8.07
CA GLY A 235 11.58 -18.74 9.36
C GLY A 235 11.12 -20.17 9.60
N GLU A 236 11.99 -21.01 10.17
CA GLU A 236 11.64 -22.40 10.45
C GLU A 236 10.40 -22.48 11.34
N GLY A 237 9.33 -23.09 10.82
CA GLY A 237 8.05 -23.22 11.52
C GLY A 237 7.12 -22.00 11.46
N ALA A 238 7.42 -20.97 10.65
CA ALA A 238 6.51 -19.84 10.45
C ALA A 238 5.26 -20.25 9.64
N PHE A 239 4.07 -19.90 10.11
CA PHE A 239 2.79 -20.12 9.43
C PHE A 239 1.73 -19.07 9.83
N ILE A 240 0.56 -19.12 9.18
CA ILE A 240 -0.64 -18.35 9.55
C ILE A 240 -1.83 -19.31 9.46
N GLY A 241 -2.71 -19.31 10.47
CA GLY A 241 -3.76 -20.32 10.59
C GLY A 241 -3.18 -21.61 11.16
N LEU A 242 -3.33 -22.74 10.46
CA LEU A 242 -2.92 -24.05 10.99
C LEU A 242 -1.45 -24.36 10.72
N TYR A 243 -0.71 -24.80 11.74
CA TYR A 243 0.73 -25.16 11.65
C TYR A 243 1.04 -26.21 10.57
N LYS A 244 0.08 -27.10 10.29
CA LYS A 244 0.22 -28.16 9.30
C LYS A 244 0.05 -27.66 7.87
N VAL A 245 -0.41 -26.44 7.62
CA VAL A 245 -0.68 -25.94 6.26
C VAL A 245 0.58 -25.27 5.70
N GLY A 246 1.22 -25.95 4.75
CA GLY A 246 2.32 -25.40 3.96
C GLY A 246 1.83 -24.80 2.63
N THR A 247 2.78 -24.31 1.83
CA THR A 247 2.51 -23.59 0.57
C THR A 247 1.71 -24.40 -0.45
N THR A 248 2.00 -25.70 -0.57
CA THR A 248 1.42 -26.58 -1.61
C THR A 248 0.90 -27.90 -1.03
N GLY A 249 0.82 -28.04 0.28
CA GLY A 249 0.39 -29.27 0.93
C GLY A 249 0.25 -29.13 2.44
N GLU A 250 -0.46 -30.07 3.05
CA GLU A 250 -0.32 -30.29 4.49
C GLU A 250 1.02 -30.97 4.77
N VAL A 251 1.78 -30.44 5.73
CA VAL A 251 3.16 -30.84 6.03
C VAL A 251 3.22 -31.59 7.35
N THR A 252 4.22 -32.46 7.49
CA THR A 252 4.46 -33.25 8.71
C THR A 252 5.65 -32.73 9.52
N THR A 253 6.31 -31.67 9.05
CA THR A 253 7.44 -31.02 9.72
C THR A 253 7.33 -29.51 9.56
N PRO A 254 7.91 -28.73 10.49
CA PRO A 254 8.16 -27.31 10.27
C PRO A 254 8.81 -27.06 8.90
N GLN A 255 8.43 -25.94 8.28
CA GLN A 255 8.92 -25.52 6.98
C GLN A 255 9.74 -24.23 7.13
N PRO A 256 10.73 -23.99 6.28
CA PRO A 256 11.53 -22.75 6.34
C PRO A 256 10.74 -21.51 5.92
N SER A 257 9.61 -21.68 5.23
CA SER A 257 8.71 -20.61 4.82
C SER A 257 7.37 -21.17 4.36
N VAL A 258 6.30 -20.40 4.51
CA VAL A 258 4.97 -20.70 3.94
C VAL A 258 4.48 -19.49 3.15
N THR A 259 4.00 -19.73 1.93
CA THR A 259 3.43 -18.70 1.05
C THR A 259 1.94 -18.91 0.87
N TYR A 260 1.18 -17.86 1.11
CA TYR A 260 -0.26 -17.78 0.88
C TYR A 260 -0.55 -16.85 -0.29
N SER A 261 -1.64 -17.13 -0.99
CA SER A 261 -2.27 -16.19 -1.92
C SER A 261 -3.24 -15.30 -1.16
N ILE A 262 -3.28 -14.01 -1.50
CA ILE A 262 -4.19 -13.03 -0.91
C ILE A 262 -5.46 -12.99 -1.75
N SER A 263 -6.57 -13.44 -1.18
CA SER A 263 -7.89 -13.31 -1.82
C SER A 263 -8.44 -11.90 -1.64
N SER A 264 -8.26 -11.31 -0.46
CA SER A 264 -8.59 -9.91 -0.19
C SER A 264 -7.85 -9.40 1.04
N ILE A 265 -7.58 -8.10 1.11
CA ILE A 265 -7.03 -7.45 2.29
C ILE A 265 -7.54 -6.02 2.37
N SER A 266 -7.82 -5.57 3.59
CA SER A 266 -8.28 -4.24 3.96
C SER A 266 -7.66 -3.85 5.30
N ALA A 267 -7.94 -2.65 5.79
CA ALA A 267 -7.33 -2.17 7.03
C ALA A 267 -7.66 -3.03 8.26
N THR A 268 -8.79 -3.75 8.23
CA THR A 268 -9.34 -4.49 9.38
C THR A 268 -9.59 -5.97 9.09
N ARG A 269 -9.43 -6.43 7.85
CA ARG A 269 -9.78 -7.80 7.45
C ARG A 269 -8.92 -8.30 6.32
N MET A 270 -8.43 -9.52 6.45
CA MET A 270 -7.60 -10.20 5.47
C MET A 270 -8.14 -11.62 5.22
N VAL A 271 -8.14 -12.05 3.96
CA VAL A 271 -8.47 -13.42 3.56
C VAL A 271 -7.32 -13.94 2.71
N ILE A 272 -6.65 -14.96 3.22
CA ILE A 272 -5.53 -15.64 2.55
C ILE A 272 -5.87 -17.11 2.33
N TYR A 273 -5.17 -17.75 1.40
CA TYR A 273 -5.35 -19.17 1.13
C TYR A 273 -4.08 -19.86 0.65
N ALA A 274 -3.97 -21.16 0.91
CA ALA A 274 -2.97 -22.06 0.35
C ALA A 274 -3.68 -23.06 -0.58
N ASP A 275 -3.24 -23.12 -1.84
CA ASP A 275 -3.75 -24.09 -2.82
C ASP A 275 -2.82 -25.31 -2.86
N LEU A 276 -3.34 -26.44 -2.42
CA LEU A 276 -2.60 -27.69 -2.29
C LEU A 276 -2.70 -28.56 -3.56
N GLY A 277 -3.18 -28.01 -4.68
CA GLY A 277 -3.29 -28.71 -5.97
C GLY A 277 -4.49 -29.65 -6.10
N GLY A 278 -5.46 -29.50 -5.20
CA GLY A 278 -6.68 -30.34 -5.14
C GLY A 278 -7.58 -30.02 -3.95
N SER A 279 -7.05 -29.30 -2.96
CA SER A 279 -7.77 -28.69 -1.85
C SER A 279 -7.21 -27.32 -1.55
N VAL A 280 -8.04 -26.43 -1.03
CA VAL A 280 -7.67 -25.07 -0.66
C VAL A 280 -8.00 -24.86 0.80
N TRP A 281 -6.97 -24.55 1.60
CA TRP A 281 -7.17 -23.98 2.92
C TRP A 281 -7.31 -22.47 2.79
N ARG A 282 -8.36 -21.90 3.39
CA ARG A 282 -8.61 -20.46 3.44
C ARG A 282 -8.68 -20.03 4.90
N PHE A 283 -7.97 -18.95 5.22
CA PHE A 283 -7.96 -18.33 6.54
C PHE A 283 -8.44 -16.88 6.43
N THR A 284 -9.35 -16.50 7.32
CA THR A 284 -9.85 -15.14 7.46
C THR A 284 -9.37 -14.58 8.79
N LEU A 285 -8.70 -13.43 8.72
CA LEU A 285 -8.14 -12.73 9.87
C LEU A 285 -8.75 -11.34 10.00
N VAL A 286 -8.78 -10.84 11.23
CA VAL A 286 -9.18 -9.47 11.56
C VAL A 286 -8.10 -8.78 12.38
N ALA A 287 -7.87 -7.51 12.07
CA ALA A 287 -6.96 -6.68 12.85
C ALA A 287 -7.54 -6.47 14.26
N GLN A 288 -6.68 -6.40 15.29
CA GLN A 288 -7.06 -6.16 16.68
C GLN A 288 -6.91 -4.70 17.10
#